data_AF-A0A194VY89-F1
#
_entry.id   AF-A0A194VY89-F1
#
_cell.length_a   1.000
_cell.length_b   1.000
_cell.length_c   1.000
_cell.angle_alpha   90.00
_cell.angle_beta   90.00
_cell.angle_gamma   90.00
#
_symmetry.space_group_name_H-M   'P 1'
#
loop_
_entity.id
_entity.type
_entity.pdbx_description
1 polymer ?
#
loop_
_entity_poly.entity_id
_entity_poly.type
_entity_poly.pdbx_seq_one_letter_code
_entity_poly.pdbx_strand_id
1 'polypeptide(L)'
;MSRFTIANLPRMEVATLSEQLVALKAPDNSIAIIDVRDGDHIGGHIKGSRWVPSHKFEEWLPTLLRQLEDTKTVVFHCALSKQRGPSAALRYIREREARFGEESVEAPAGTGAREEDKPAGEGEGKKAPIAQKICVLRGGFQKWQEAHGPNEQLTEAYVKDLWEDY
;
A
#
# COMPACT_ATOMS: atom_id res chain seq x y z
N MET A 1 14.69 -11.36 12.12
CA MET A 1 13.49 -11.87 11.41
C MET A 1 12.47 -10.74 11.44
N SER A 2 11.82 -10.42 10.32
CA SER A 2 10.82 -9.34 10.31
C SER A 2 9.75 -9.58 11.38
N ARG A 3 9.39 -8.52 12.11
CA ARG A 3 8.33 -8.54 13.14
C ARG A 3 6.93 -8.70 12.57
N PHE A 4 6.79 -8.66 11.24
CA PHE A 4 5.52 -8.78 10.54
C PHE A 4 5.22 -10.22 10.11
N THR A 5 3.98 -10.61 10.37
CA THR A 5 3.35 -11.87 10.00
C THR A 5 2.00 -11.56 9.35
N ILE A 6 1.38 -12.56 8.71
CA ILE A 6 0.04 -12.39 8.12
C ILE A 6 -1.00 -11.96 9.18
N ALA A 7 -0.81 -12.37 10.43
CA ALA A 7 -1.74 -12.10 11.53
C ALA A 7 -1.68 -10.66 12.04
N ASN A 8 -0.49 -10.05 12.08
CA ASN A 8 -0.29 -8.70 12.62
C ASN A 8 -0.07 -7.62 11.54
N LEU A 9 -0.15 -7.99 10.26
CA LEU A 9 -0.04 -7.05 9.15
C LEU A 9 -1.18 -6.03 9.21
N PRO A 10 -0.88 -4.71 9.28
CA PRO A 10 -1.91 -3.68 9.35
C PRO A 10 -2.87 -3.76 8.17
N ARG A 11 -4.17 -3.58 8.43
CA ARG A 11 -5.21 -3.54 7.41
C ARG A 11 -5.92 -2.19 7.43
N MET A 12 -6.25 -1.70 6.25
CA MET A 12 -7.00 -0.46 6.04
C MET A 12 -8.36 -0.81 5.46
N GLU A 13 -9.42 -0.19 5.98
CA GLU A 13 -10.77 -0.34 5.42
C GLU A 13 -10.95 0.52 4.17
N VAL A 14 -11.87 0.10 3.29
CA VAL A 14 -12.19 0.82 2.05
C VAL A 14 -12.63 2.25 2.33
N ALA A 15 -13.50 2.46 3.32
CA ALA A 15 -13.98 3.80 3.70
C ALA A 15 -12.84 4.72 4.16
N THR A 16 -11.90 4.21 4.96
CA THR A 16 -10.75 4.99 5.41
C THR A 16 -9.84 5.39 4.25
N LEU A 17 -9.60 4.47 3.30
CA LEU A 17 -8.78 4.78 2.13
C LEU A 17 -9.48 5.83 1.25
N SER A 18 -10.78 5.70 0.99
CA SER A 18 -11.50 6.66 0.15
C SER A 18 -11.58 8.05 0.79
N GLU A 19 -11.84 8.14 2.09
CA GLU A 19 -11.77 9.41 2.84
C GLU A 19 -10.40 10.07 2.71
N GLN A 20 -9.32 9.29 2.83
CA GLN A 20 -7.96 9.80 2.66
C GLN A 20 -7.70 10.28 1.24
N LEU A 21 -8.12 9.53 0.21
CA LEU A 21 -7.96 9.94 -1.18
C LEU A 21 -8.75 11.22 -1.51
N VAL A 22 -9.97 11.39 -0.96
CA VAL A 22 -10.75 12.61 -1.13
C VAL A 22 -10.14 13.79 -0.39
N ALA A 23 -9.58 13.57 0.80
CA ALA A 23 -8.92 14.62 1.58
C ALA A 23 -7.62 15.13 0.94
N LEU A 24 -6.98 14.32 0.08
CA LEU A 24 -5.81 14.72 -0.68
C LEU A 24 -6.19 15.71 -1.78
N LYS A 25 -6.03 17.01 -1.46
CA LYS A 25 -6.30 18.13 -2.38
C LYS A 25 -5.32 18.22 -3.55
N ALA A 26 -4.19 17.53 -3.48
CA ALA A 26 -3.12 17.53 -4.47
C ALA A 26 -2.47 16.13 -4.53
N PRO A 27 -1.75 15.77 -5.62
CA PRO A 27 -0.94 14.57 -5.69
C PRO A 27 0.28 14.70 -4.74
N ASP A 28 0.03 14.59 -3.45
CA ASP A 28 1.06 14.52 -2.43
C ASP A 28 1.54 13.07 -2.36
N ASN A 29 2.86 12.87 -2.24
CA ASN A 29 3.49 11.56 -2.02
C ASN A 29 3.19 11.00 -0.61
N SER A 30 2.06 11.33 -0.01
CA SER A 30 1.67 10.85 1.32
C SER A 30 1.21 9.39 1.28
N ILE A 31 0.48 9.00 0.24
CA ILE A 31 -0.12 7.67 0.09
C ILE A 31 0.23 7.10 -1.29
N ALA A 32 0.75 5.88 -1.33
CA ALA A 32 0.89 5.11 -2.55
C ALA A 32 0.06 3.83 -2.45
N ILE A 33 -0.73 3.55 -3.49
CA ILE A 33 -1.54 2.34 -3.59
C ILE A 33 -0.88 1.41 -4.60
N ILE A 34 -0.59 0.18 -4.19
CA ILE A 34 0.06 -0.84 -5.01
C ILE A 34 -0.95 -1.95 -5.29
N ASP A 35 -1.36 -2.03 -6.55
CA ASP A 35 -2.24 -3.08 -7.05
C ASP A 35 -1.42 -4.26 -7.54
N VAL A 36 -1.51 -5.39 -6.82
CA VAL A 36 -0.80 -6.63 -7.19
C VAL A 36 -1.68 -7.68 -7.86
N ARG A 37 -2.79 -7.26 -8.47
CA ARG A 37 -3.58 -8.11 -9.38
C ARG A 37 -2.80 -8.46 -10.64
N ASP A 38 -3.16 -9.58 -11.25
CA ASP A 38 -2.56 -10.07 -12.49
C ASP A 38 -3.52 -9.75 -13.65
N GLY A 39 -4.07 -10.76 -14.34
CA GLY A 39 -5.10 -10.55 -15.37
C GLY A 39 -6.40 -9.96 -14.83
N ASP A 40 -6.67 -10.14 -13.53
CA ASP A 40 -7.83 -9.61 -12.82
C ASP A 40 -7.73 -8.11 -12.48
N HIS A 41 -6.72 -7.42 -13.01
CA HIS A 41 -6.62 -5.96 -12.98
C HIS A 41 -7.61 -5.27 -13.94
N ILE A 42 -8.05 -5.98 -14.99
CA ILE A 42 -9.02 -5.48 -15.98
C ILE A 42 -10.38 -5.24 -15.30
N GLY A 43 -11.11 -4.22 -15.77
CA GLY A 43 -12.45 -3.86 -15.27
C GLY A 43 -12.46 -2.75 -14.23
N GLY A 44 -11.30 -2.21 -13.89
CA GLY A 44 -11.15 -0.99 -13.09
C GLY A 44 -10.05 -1.12 -12.07
N HIS A 45 -9.50 0.02 -11.65
CA HIS A 45 -8.49 0.11 -10.61
C HIS A 45 -8.66 1.39 -9.80
N ILE A 46 -8.05 1.42 -8.61
CA ILE A 46 -8.11 2.60 -7.74
C ILE A 46 -7.34 3.73 -8.44
N LYS A 47 -7.91 4.93 -8.44
CA LYS A 47 -7.33 6.10 -9.07
C LYS A 47 -5.94 6.39 -8.54
N GLY A 48 -4.96 6.56 -9.43
CA GLY A 48 -3.57 6.80 -9.06
C GLY A 48 -2.85 5.60 -8.42
N SER A 49 -3.46 4.41 -8.43
CA SER A 49 -2.78 3.19 -8.02
C SER A 49 -1.72 2.79 -9.03
N ARG A 50 -0.63 2.18 -8.53
CA ARG A 50 0.41 1.61 -9.35
C ARG A 50 0.20 0.11 -9.50
N TRP A 51 0.01 -0.31 -10.74
CA TRP A 51 -0.11 -1.72 -11.06
C TRP A 51 1.27 -2.41 -11.08
N VAL A 52 1.44 -3.42 -10.21
CA VAL A 52 2.61 -4.29 -10.14
C VAL A 52 2.15 -5.74 -9.99
N PRO A 53 2.00 -6.50 -11.09
CA PRO A 53 1.50 -7.85 -11.05
C PRO A 53 2.26 -8.77 -10.10
N SER A 54 1.55 -9.64 -9.38
CA SER A 54 2.14 -10.49 -8.34
C SER A 54 3.26 -11.41 -8.86
N HIS A 55 3.13 -11.89 -10.10
CA HIS A 55 4.13 -12.74 -10.75
C HIS A 55 5.43 -12.01 -11.12
N LYS A 56 5.40 -10.67 -11.26
CA LYS A 56 6.59 -9.83 -11.52
C LYS A 56 7.05 -9.06 -10.28
N PHE A 57 6.39 -9.24 -9.14
CA PHE A 57 6.59 -8.39 -7.98
C PHE A 57 8.05 -8.34 -7.51
N GLU A 58 8.75 -9.48 -7.53
CA GLU A 58 10.16 -9.53 -7.09
C GLU A 58 11.12 -8.78 -8.02
N GLU A 59 10.85 -8.82 -9.33
CA GLU A 59 11.63 -8.05 -10.31
C GLU A 59 11.43 -6.55 -10.11
N TRP A 60 10.22 -6.15 -9.71
CA TRP A 60 9.86 -4.75 -9.48
C TRP A 60 10.26 -4.25 -8.10
N LEU A 61 10.54 -5.12 -7.13
CA LEU A 61 10.78 -4.77 -5.74
C LEU A 61 11.88 -3.71 -5.55
N PRO A 62 13.06 -3.80 -6.22
CA PRO A 62 14.10 -2.79 -6.08
C PRO A 62 13.68 -1.41 -6.61
N THR A 63 12.85 -1.39 -7.66
CA THR A 63 12.31 -0.17 -8.25
C THR A 63 11.19 0.42 -7.40
N LEU A 64 10.32 -0.43 -6.85
CA LEU A 64 9.29 -0.04 -5.90
C LEU A 64 9.90 0.67 -4.70
N LEU A 65 10.90 0.07 -4.07
CA LEU A 65 11.57 0.65 -2.88
C LEU A 65 12.17 2.03 -3.16
N ARG A 66 12.80 2.21 -4.32
CA ARG A 66 13.39 3.50 -4.71
C ARG A 66 12.32 4.56 -4.98
N GLN A 67 11.24 4.19 -5.66
CA GLN A 67 10.19 5.15 -6.03
C GLN A 67 9.28 5.52 -4.86
N LEU A 68 9.10 4.59 -3.91
CA LEU A 68 8.26 4.81 -2.75
C LEU A 68 9.05 5.32 -1.54
N GLU A 69 10.35 5.58 -1.66
CA GLU A 69 11.25 5.87 -0.51
C GLU A 69 10.72 7.00 0.39
N ASP A 70 10.24 8.09 -0.23
CA ASP A 70 9.67 9.28 0.42
C ASP A 70 8.17 9.19 0.71
N THR A 71 7.53 8.04 0.48
CA THR A 71 6.09 7.85 0.71
C THR A 71 5.78 7.49 2.15
N LYS A 72 4.84 8.19 2.80
CA LYS A 72 4.49 7.93 4.22
C LYS A 72 3.71 6.63 4.41
N THR A 73 2.71 6.39 3.57
CA THR A 73 1.83 5.21 3.67
C THR A 73 1.81 4.45 2.36
N VAL A 74 2.06 3.15 2.42
CA VAL A 74 2.00 2.23 1.26
C VAL A 74 0.91 1.20 1.50
N VAL A 75 -0.11 1.23 0.64
CA VAL A 75 -1.28 0.36 0.72
C VAL A 75 -1.22 -0.69 -0.38
N PHE A 76 -1.07 -1.96 -0.01
CA PHE A 76 -1.11 -3.07 -0.96
C PHE A 76 -2.53 -3.63 -1.09
N HIS A 77 -2.93 -4.03 -2.29
CA HIS A 77 -4.18 -4.77 -2.47
C HIS A 77 -4.09 -5.78 -3.62
N CYS A 78 -5.01 -6.75 -3.64
CA CYS A 78 -5.29 -7.53 -4.84
C CYS A 78 -6.80 -7.52 -5.11
N ALA A 79 -7.37 -8.57 -5.71
CA ALA A 79 -8.82 -8.68 -5.87
C ALA A 79 -9.56 -8.80 -4.53
N LEU A 80 -9.12 -9.73 -3.66
CA LEU A 80 -9.73 -10.00 -2.36
C LEU A 80 -8.85 -9.62 -1.16
N SER A 81 -7.57 -9.34 -1.42
CA SER A 81 -6.51 -9.14 -0.41
C SER A 81 -6.35 -10.30 0.60
N LYS A 82 -6.60 -11.55 0.18
CA LYS A 82 -6.42 -12.75 1.02
C LYS A 82 -5.05 -13.41 0.93
N GLN A 83 -4.37 -13.30 -0.21
CA GLN A 83 -3.08 -13.97 -0.46
C GLN A 83 -2.06 -13.04 -1.12
N ARG A 84 -2.27 -12.65 -2.38
CA ARG A 84 -1.34 -11.80 -3.16
C ARG A 84 -0.99 -10.48 -2.47
N GLY A 85 -2.01 -9.73 -2.01
CA GLY A 85 -1.82 -8.47 -1.27
C GLY A 85 -0.95 -8.62 -0.01
N PRO A 86 -1.35 -9.48 0.96
CA PRO A 86 -0.54 -9.74 2.15
C PRO A 86 0.88 -10.27 1.86
N SER A 87 1.04 -11.16 0.88
CA SER A 87 2.36 -11.69 0.51
C SER A 87 3.27 -10.60 -0.06
N ALA A 88 2.75 -9.74 -0.94
CA ALA A 88 3.50 -8.62 -1.51
C ALA A 88 3.91 -7.60 -0.44
N ALA A 89 3.00 -7.24 0.47
CA ALA A 89 3.30 -6.34 1.58
C ALA A 89 4.41 -6.90 2.48
N LEU A 90 4.34 -8.18 2.86
CA LEU A 90 5.38 -8.81 3.69
C LEU A 90 6.74 -8.87 3.00
N ARG A 91 6.78 -9.12 1.69
CA ARG A 91 8.02 -9.09 0.89
C ARG A 91 8.61 -7.69 0.85
N TYR A 92 7.77 -6.68 0.59
CA TYR A 92 8.18 -5.28 0.59
C TYR A 92 8.73 -4.83 1.95
N ILE A 93 8.05 -5.20 3.05
CA ILE A 93 8.54 -4.93 4.42
C ILE A 93 9.92 -5.53 4.62
N ARG A 94 10.10 -6.83 4.33
CA ARG A 94 11.38 -7.53 4.55
C ARG A 94 12.52 -6.89 3.78
N GLU A 95 12.29 -6.55 2.51
CA GLU A 95 13.32 -5.94 1.68
C GLU A 95 13.62 -4.48 2.09
N ARG A 96 12.58 -3.75 2.54
CA ARG A 96 12.77 -2.40 3.10
C ARG A 96 13.59 -2.46 4.38
N GLU A 97 13.25 -3.35 5.32
CA GLU A 97 13.99 -3.57 6.57
C GLU A 97 15.44 -3.98 6.29
N ALA A 98 15.67 -4.87 5.31
CA ALA A 98 17.01 -5.30 4.92
C ALA A 98 17.87 -4.17 4.33
N ARG A 99 17.25 -3.21 3.63
CA ARG A 99 17.96 -2.12 2.94
C ARG A 99 18.11 -0.85 3.77
N PHE A 100 17.13 -0.55 4.62
CA PHE A 100 16.98 0.75 5.29
C PHE A 100 16.90 0.64 6.83
N GLY A 101 16.96 -0.57 7.39
CA GLY A 101 16.82 -0.80 8.83
C GLY A 101 15.38 -1.08 9.26
N GLU A 102 15.21 -1.71 10.43
CA GLU A 102 13.88 -2.08 10.98
C GLU A 102 13.02 -0.85 11.33
N GLU A 103 13.66 0.28 11.62
CA GLU A 103 13.04 1.59 11.88
C GLU A 103 12.40 2.22 10.64
N SER A 104 12.74 1.74 9.44
CA SER A 104 12.20 2.25 8.18
C SER A 104 10.73 1.85 7.94
N VAL A 105 10.19 0.96 8.77
CA VAL A 105 8.79 0.51 8.75
C VAL A 105 8.15 0.77 10.11
N GLU A 106 7.01 1.45 10.15
CA GLU A 106 6.24 1.67 11.38
C GLU A 106 5.79 0.35 11.99
N ALA A 107 6.00 0.16 13.30
CA ALA A 107 5.68 -1.10 13.97
C ALA A 107 4.19 -1.49 13.85
N PRO A 108 3.88 -2.81 13.78
CA PRO A 108 2.48 -3.23 13.82
C PRO A 108 1.86 -2.88 15.18
N ALA A 109 0.57 -2.51 15.16
CA ALA A 109 -0.15 -2.16 16.37
C ALA A 109 -0.12 -3.33 17.37
N GLY A 110 0.25 -3.05 18.63
CA GLY A 110 0.29 -4.04 19.70
C GLY A 110 1.66 -4.70 19.95
N THR A 111 2.72 -4.35 19.22
CA THR A 111 4.09 -4.87 19.51
C THR A 111 4.94 -3.98 20.42
N GLY A 112 4.33 -3.13 21.24
CA GLY A 112 5.03 -2.42 22.33
C GLY A 112 6.15 -1.47 21.89
N ALA A 113 6.02 -0.81 20.74
CA ALA A 113 6.89 0.32 20.40
C ALA A 113 6.35 1.57 21.13
N ARG A 114 7.15 2.10 22.06
CA ARG A 114 6.91 3.39 22.71
C ARG A 114 6.73 4.46 21.64
N GLU A 115 5.61 5.17 21.68
CA GLU A 115 5.53 6.52 21.14
C GLU A 115 6.48 7.37 21.98
N GLU A 116 7.69 7.67 21.50
CA GLU A 116 8.48 8.80 22.01
C GLU A 116 9.68 9.13 21.09
N ASP A 117 9.80 10.43 20.83
CA ASP A 117 10.91 11.21 20.27
C ASP A 117 11.41 10.98 18.84
N LYS A 118 10.96 11.87 17.95
CA LYS A 118 11.77 12.33 16.80
C LYS A 118 12.83 13.32 17.30
N PRO A 119 14.14 13.08 17.12
CA PRO A 119 15.06 14.20 16.99
C PRO A 119 14.98 14.71 15.55
N ALA A 120 14.61 15.98 15.42
CA ALA A 120 14.89 16.75 14.21
C ALA A 120 16.40 16.96 14.13
N GLY A 121 17.06 16.20 13.25
CA GLY A 121 18.47 16.39 12.90
C GLY A 121 18.58 16.92 11.48
N GLU A 122 18.81 18.22 11.35
CA GLU A 122 19.25 18.85 10.11
C GLU A 122 20.72 18.47 9.86
N GLY A 123 20.98 17.85 8.70
CA GLY A 123 22.32 17.48 8.26
C GLY A 123 22.30 17.14 6.77
N GLU A 124 23.00 17.93 5.98
CA GLU A 124 23.12 17.78 4.53
C GLU A 124 23.77 16.44 4.16
N GLY A 125 23.21 15.72 3.16
CA GLY A 125 23.94 14.70 2.42
C GLY A 125 23.69 13.22 2.74
N LYS A 126 22.47 12.83 3.14
CA LYS A 126 21.79 11.53 2.89
C LYS A 126 20.55 11.51 3.78
N LYS A 127 19.39 11.87 3.23
CA LYS A 127 18.13 11.92 3.98
C LYS A 127 17.84 10.52 4.51
N ALA A 128 17.77 10.36 5.84
CA ALA A 128 17.40 9.08 6.43
C ALA A 128 16.01 8.66 5.89
N PRO A 129 15.82 7.37 5.54
CA PRO A 129 14.57 6.89 4.99
C PRO A 129 13.46 7.13 6.01
N ILE A 130 12.35 7.73 5.56
CA ILE A 130 11.20 7.92 6.44
C ILE A 130 10.62 6.57 6.86
N ALA A 131 10.14 6.50 8.11
CA ALA A 131 9.38 5.35 8.57
C ALA A 131 8.06 5.27 7.78
N GLN A 132 7.78 4.10 7.19
CA GLN A 132 6.59 3.89 6.37
C GLN A 132 5.54 3.08 7.09
N LYS A 133 4.30 3.54 7.00
CA LYS A 133 3.13 2.73 7.32
C LYS A 133 2.80 1.82 6.15
N ILE A 134 3.02 0.52 6.31
CA ILE A 134 2.70 -0.48 5.29
C ILE A 134 1.46 -1.25 5.71
N CYS A 135 0.42 -1.25 4.88
CA CYS A 135 -0.84 -1.92 5.17
C CYS A 135 -1.46 -2.58 3.94
N VAL A 136 -2.49 -3.39 4.18
CA VAL A 136 -3.26 -4.08 3.14
C VAL A 136 -4.70 -3.59 3.12
N LEU A 137 -5.22 -3.27 1.93
CA LEU A 137 -6.63 -2.90 1.76
C LEU A 137 -7.53 -4.10 2.01
N ARG A 138 -8.44 -3.98 2.99
CA ARG A 138 -9.32 -5.06 3.40
C ARG A 138 -10.38 -5.33 2.34
N GLY A 139 -10.47 -6.59 1.92
CA GLY A 139 -11.40 -7.01 0.88
C GLY A 139 -10.98 -6.67 -0.55
N GLY A 140 -9.82 -6.02 -0.71
CA GLY A 140 -9.22 -5.75 -2.02
C GLY A 140 -10.08 -4.89 -2.94
N PHE A 141 -9.85 -5.03 -4.25
CA PHE A 141 -10.58 -4.28 -5.26
C PHE A 141 -12.06 -4.69 -5.35
N GLN A 142 -12.44 -5.90 -4.96
CA GLN A 142 -13.85 -6.30 -4.95
C GLN A 142 -14.68 -5.42 -4.02
N LYS A 143 -14.24 -5.24 -2.77
CA LYS A 143 -14.94 -4.33 -1.85
C LYS A 143 -14.83 -2.86 -2.25
N TRP A 144 -13.72 -2.49 -2.88
CA TRP A 144 -13.55 -1.14 -3.41
C TRP A 144 -14.60 -0.84 -4.47
N GLN A 145 -14.76 -1.72 -5.46
CA GLN A 145 -15.68 -1.48 -6.56
C GLN A 145 -17.15 -1.54 -6.13
N GLU A 146 -17.50 -2.38 -5.16
CA GLU A 146 -18.86 -2.39 -4.55
C GLU A 146 -19.22 -1.02 -3.95
N ALA A 147 -18.26 -0.33 -3.33
CA ALA A 147 -18.49 0.93 -2.65
C ALA A 147 -18.27 2.17 -3.55
N HIS A 148 -17.27 2.10 -4.44
CA HIS A 148 -16.72 3.24 -5.16
C HIS A 148 -16.47 2.98 -6.64
N GLY A 149 -16.91 1.84 -7.19
CA GLY A 149 -16.76 1.46 -8.60
C GLY A 149 -17.19 2.56 -9.58
N PRO A 150 -18.44 3.06 -9.52
CA PRO A 150 -18.91 4.09 -10.44
C PRO A 150 -18.36 5.51 -10.13
N ASN A 151 -17.56 5.68 -9.09
CA ASN A 151 -17.03 7.00 -8.73
C ASN A 151 -15.70 7.27 -9.45
N GLU A 152 -15.74 8.06 -10.53
CA GLU A 152 -14.58 8.45 -11.35
C GLU A 152 -13.52 9.31 -10.61
N GLN A 153 -13.88 9.86 -9.45
CA GLN A 153 -12.91 10.56 -8.59
C GLN A 153 -12.01 9.58 -7.85
N LEU A 154 -12.43 8.33 -7.69
CA LEU A 154 -11.78 7.32 -6.86
C LEU A 154 -11.38 6.06 -7.64
N THR A 155 -12.04 5.78 -8.76
CA THR A 155 -11.84 4.59 -9.58
C THR A 155 -11.61 5.00 -11.03
N GLU A 156 -10.60 4.41 -11.66
CA GLU A 156 -10.24 4.61 -13.06
C GLU A 156 -10.54 3.36 -13.90
N ALA A 157 -10.88 3.57 -15.17
CA ALA A 157 -11.19 2.52 -16.14
C ALA A 157 -12.21 1.48 -15.66
N TYR A 158 -13.19 1.91 -14.86
CA TYR A 158 -14.26 1.04 -14.37
C TYR A 158 -15.16 0.59 -15.52
N VAL A 159 -15.35 -0.71 -15.67
CA VAL A 159 -16.22 -1.30 -16.69
C VAL A 159 -17.36 -2.02 -15.97
N LYS A 160 -18.50 -1.34 -15.85
CA LYS A 160 -19.66 -1.82 -15.08
C LYS A 160 -20.07 -3.25 -15.49
N ASP A 161 -20.11 -3.53 -16.79
CA ASP A 161 -20.53 -4.83 -17.35
C ASP A 161 -19.68 -6.00 -16.86
N LEU A 162 -18.42 -5.78 -16.46
CA LEU A 162 -17.56 -6.82 -15.91
C LEU A 162 -17.89 -7.15 -14.44
N TRP A 163 -18.78 -6.38 -13.80
CA TRP A 163 -19.16 -6.50 -12.40
C TRP A 163 -20.65 -6.75 -12.17
N GLU A 164 -21.49 -6.76 -13.21
CA GLU A 164 -22.95 -6.96 -13.06
C GLU A 164 -23.33 -8.38 -12.59
N ASP A 165 -22.44 -9.37 -12.79
CA ASP A 165 -22.65 -10.78 -12.47
C ASP A 165 -21.89 -11.28 -11.22
N TYR A 166 -21.27 -10.38 -10.45
CA TYR A 166 -20.34 -10.71 -9.35
C TYR A 166 -20.90 -10.59 -7.94
#